data_AF-A0A0G1LDQ9-F1
#
_entry.id   AF-A0A0G1LDQ9-F1
#
_cell.length_a   1.000
_cell.length_b   1.000
_cell.length_c   1.000
_cell.angle_alpha   90.00
_cell.angle_beta   90.00
_cell.angle_gamma   90.00
#
_symmetry.space_group_name_H-M   'P 1'
#
loop_
_entity.id
_entity.type
_entity.pdbx_description
1 polymer ?
#
loop_
_entity_poly.entity_id
_entity_poly.type
_entity_poly.pdbx_seq_one_letter_code
_entity_poly.pdbx_strand_id
1 'polypeptide(L)'
;MRIGDLQFYQIAVLLISLVMIYFGLEKYFQRQATQTFFKLLVRIVVWGGMSLVALFPRLTDQIASFIGIAENVNAVIMLGFLLVFLLIFKILSVVERLEQQISTLIRQDALDNFKKK
;
A
#
# COMPACT_ATOMS: atom_id res chain seq x y z
N MET A 1 12.93 -16.85 26.23
CA MET A 1 12.31 -15.67 25.58
C MET A 1 12.34 -14.54 26.60
N ARG A 2 13.35 -13.66 26.55
CA ARG A 2 13.52 -12.59 27.55
C ARG A 2 12.64 -11.41 27.12
N ILE A 3 11.58 -11.18 27.90
CA ILE A 3 10.63 -10.07 27.79
C ILE A 3 11.28 -8.79 28.38
N GLY A 4 12.56 -8.56 28.07
CA GLY A 4 13.39 -7.53 28.70
C GLY A 4 13.81 -6.39 27.77
N ASP A 5 13.79 -6.60 26.45
CA ASP A 5 14.24 -5.64 25.46
C ASP A 5 13.15 -5.38 24.40
N LEU A 6 11.90 -5.12 24.81
CA LEU A 6 11.00 -4.39 23.91
C LEU A 6 11.56 -2.98 23.79
N GLN A 7 12.43 -2.79 22.81
CA GLN A 7 12.94 -1.48 22.43
C GLN A 7 11.72 -0.58 22.18
N PHE A 8 11.68 0.57 22.84
CA PHE A 8 10.58 1.55 22.82
C PHE A 8 9.96 1.76 21.42
N TYR A 9 10.80 1.68 20.40
CA TYR A 9 10.43 1.67 18.98
C TYR A 9 9.37 0.63 18.59
N GLN A 10 9.45 -0.62 19.06
CA GLN A 10 8.50 -1.69 18.71
C GLN A 10 7.09 -1.36 19.19
N ILE A 11 6.97 -0.88 20.44
CA ILE A 11 5.70 -0.48 21.05
C ILE A 11 5.15 0.76 20.33
N ALA A 12 5.99 1.74 20.03
CA ALA A 12 5.60 2.94 19.29
C ALA A 12 5.08 2.61 17.89
N VAL A 13 5.78 1.75 17.14
CA VAL A 13 5.38 1.33 15.78
C VAL A 13 4.07 0.55 15.79
N LEU A 14 3.88 -0.35 16.75
CA LEU A 14 2.62 -1.08 16.92
C LEU A 14 1.45 -0.13 17.17
N LEU A 15 1.59 0.80 18.11
CA LEU A 15 0.56 1.80 18.42
C LEU A 15 0.23 2.67 17.21
N ILE A 16 1.25 3.21 16.53
CA ILE A 16 1.07 4.04 15.34
C ILE A 16 0.39 3.26 14.22
N SER A 17 0.80 2.01 13.99
CA SER A 17 0.20 1.16 12.95
C SER A 17 -1.27 0.88 13.25
N LEU A 18 -1.61 0.61 14.52
CA LEU A 18 -3.00 0.35 14.94
C LEU A 18 -3.87 1.59 14.74
N VAL A 19 -3.38 2.77 15.13
CA VAL A 19 -4.07 4.06 14.96
C VAL A 19 -4.26 4.38 13.47
N MET A 20 -3.26 4.14 12.64
CA MET A 20 -3.33 4.39 11.19
C MET A 20 -4.31 3.44 10.47
N ILE A 21 -4.38 2.18 10.89
CA ILE A 21 -5.35 1.21 10.39
C ILE A 21 -6.75 1.59 10.84
N TYR A 22 -6.93 1.96 12.12
CA TYR A 22 -8.21 2.41 12.66
C TYR A 22 -8.75 3.64 11.92
N PHE A 23 -7.94 4.68 11.75
CA PHE A 23 -8.34 5.86 10.96
C PHE A 23 -8.62 5.52 9.49
N GLY A 24 -7.94 4.52 8.93
CA GLY A 24 -8.26 4.02 7.59
C GLY A 24 -9.65 3.41 7.52
N LEU A 25 -9.94 2.48 8.44
CA LEU A 25 -11.22 1.80 8.54
C LEU A 25 -12.38 2.78 8.81
N GLU A 26 -12.18 3.74 9.71
CA GLU A 26 -13.16 4.77 10.01
C GLU A 26 -13.47 5.62 8.76
N LYS A 27 -12.43 6.03 8.02
CA LYS A 27 -12.57 6.85 6.81
C LYS A 27 -13.19 6.08 5.63
N TYR A 28 -13.04 4.75 5.60
CA TYR A 28 -13.75 3.87 4.67
C TYR A 28 -15.24 3.76 5.00
N PHE A 29 -15.56 3.52 6.28
CA PHE A 29 -16.94 3.39 6.74
C PHE A 29 -17.72 4.71 6.61
N GLN A 30 -17.05 5.85 6.72
CA GLN A 30 -17.65 7.17 6.52
C GLN A 30 -18.01 7.50 5.04
N ARG A 31 -17.85 6.57 4.08
CA ARG A 31 -18.29 6.70 2.67
C ARG A 31 -17.92 8.04 2.01
N GLN A 32 -16.75 8.61 2.30
CA GLN A 32 -16.26 9.76 1.54
C GLN A 32 -15.91 9.27 0.13
N ALA A 33 -16.53 9.88 -0.89
CA ALA A 33 -16.54 9.47 -2.31
C ALA A 33 -15.17 9.33 -3.01
N THR A 34 -14.06 9.45 -2.29
CA THR A 34 -12.68 9.44 -2.79
C THR A 34 -11.83 8.28 -2.20
N GLN A 35 -12.42 7.44 -1.34
CA GLN A 35 -11.75 6.28 -0.75
C GLN A 35 -12.01 5.00 -1.57
N THR A 36 -11.12 4.70 -2.51
CA THR A 36 -11.12 3.43 -3.25
C THR A 36 -10.72 2.28 -2.32
N PHE A 37 -11.36 1.11 -2.43
CA PHE A 37 -10.97 -0.14 -1.73
C PHE A 37 -9.45 -0.41 -1.81
N PHE A 38 -8.85 -0.06 -2.96
CA PHE A 38 -7.41 -0.13 -3.19
C PHE A 38 -6.58 0.67 -2.18
N LYS A 39 -7.01 1.90 -1.81
CA LYS A 39 -6.28 2.75 -0.84
C LYS A 39 -6.25 2.13 0.55
N LEU A 40 -7.30 1.43 0.94
CA LEU A 40 -7.36 0.75 2.23
C LEU A 40 -6.55 -0.52 2.23
N LEU A 41 -6.63 -1.30 1.14
CA LEU A 41 -5.83 -2.50 0.98
C LEU A 41 -4.34 -2.15 1.05
N VAL A 42 -3.89 -1.13 0.32
CA VAL A 42 -2.51 -0.62 0.40
C VAL A 42 -2.16 -0.20 1.83
N ARG A 43 -3.05 0.50 2.53
CA ARG A 43 -2.82 0.94 3.92
C ARG A 43 -2.69 -0.24 4.88
N ILE A 44 -3.55 -1.25 4.77
CA ILE A 44 -3.50 -2.47 5.58
C ILE A 44 -2.22 -3.26 5.29
N VAL A 45 -1.82 -3.38 4.03
CA VAL A 45 -0.59 -4.09 3.65
C VAL A 45 0.65 -3.37 4.19
N VAL A 46 0.71 -2.04 4.05
CA VAL A 46 1.87 -1.25 4.51
C VAL A 46 1.98 -1.25 6.04
N TRP A 47 0.92 -0.87 6.75
CA TRP A 47 0.97 -0.79 8.22
C TRP A 47 0.93 -2.17 8.89
N GLY A 48 0.21 -3.13 8.30
CA GLY A 48 0.24 -4.53 8.73
C GLY A 48 1.62 -5.16 8.56
N GLY A 49 2.27 -4.93 7.40
CA GLY A 49 3.64 -5.36 7.17
C GLY A 49 4.64 -4.74 8.15
N MET A 50 4.51 -3.43 8.42
CA MET A 50 5.38 -2.71 9.36
C MET A 50 5.23 -3.22 10.80
N SER A 51 4.00 -3.52 11.22
CA SER A 51 3.70 -4.14 12.51
C SER A 51 4.30 -5.55 12.63
N LEU A 52 4.23 -6.34 11.56
CA LEU A 52 4.76 -7.71 11.52
C LEU A 52 6.29 -7.73 11.62
N VAL A 53 6.97 -6.80 10.94
CA VAL A 53 8.42 -6.59 11.04
C VAL A 53 8.82 -6.17 12.46
N ALA A 54 8.04 -5.28 13.10
CA ALA A 54 8.31 -4.84 14.47
C ALA A 54 8.15 -5.98 15.50
N LEU A 55 7.17 -6.87 15.30
CA LEU A 55 6.87 -7.99 16.21
C LEU A 55 7.84 -9.18 16.05
N PHE A 56 8.36 -9.42 14.84
CA PHE A 56 9.19 -10.58 14.55
C PHE A 56 10.51 -10.19 13.86
N PRO A 57 11.43 -9.51 14.59
CA PRO A 57 12.72 -9.08 14.02
C PRO A 57 13.56 -10.25 13.48
N ARG A 58 13.46 -11.44 14.10
CA ARG A 58 14.16 -12.65 13.60
C ARG A 58 13.66 -13.13 12.25
N LEU A 59 12.36 -12.98 11.95
CA LEU A 59 11.83 -13.28 10.62
C LEU A 59 12.35 -12.24 9.62
N THR A 60 12.44 -10.97 10.02
CA THR A 60 13.06 -9.92 9.22
C THR A 60 14.53 -10.23 8.91
N ASP A 61 15.31 -10.71 9.88
CA ASP A 61 16.72 -11.10 9.66
C ASP A 61 16.85 -12.31 8.72
N GLN A 62 15.95 -13.30 8.84
CA GLN A 62 15.95 -14.47 7.96
C GLN A 62 15.52 -14.11 6.54
N ILE A 63 14.45 -13.33 6.39
CA ILE A 63 14.01 -12.79 5.11
C ILE A 63 15.12 -11.92 4.50
N ALA A 64 15.79 -11.11 5.31
CA ALA A 64 16.93 -10.31 4.89
C ALA A 64 18.06 -11.21 4.37
N SER A 65 18.43 -12.27 5.08
CA SER A 65 19.45 -13.22 4.60
C SER A 65 19.03 -13.99 3.33
N PHE A 66 17.75 -14.32 3.18
CA PHE A 66 17.21 -15.06 2.03
C PHE A 66 17.08 -14.18 0.77
N ILE A 67 16.67 -12.93 0.94
CA ILE A 67 16.62 -11.92 -0.13
C ILE A 67 18.04 -11.39 -0.44
N GLY A 68 19.02 -11.68 0.41
CA GLY A 68 20.43 -11.26 0.26
C GLY A 68 20.76 -9.92 0.91
N ILE A 69 19.84 -9.30 1.64
CA ILE A 69 19.97 -8.07 2.46
C ILE A 69 20.99 -8.22 3.60
N ALA A 70 21.43 -9.44 3.92
CA ALA A 70 22.53 -9.64 4.84
C ALA A 70 23.86 -9.09 4.28
N GLU A 71 24.34 -8.05 4.95
CA GLU A 71 25.68 -7.47 4.94
C GLU A 71 26.11 -6.55 3.78
N ASN A 72 25.51 -6.59 2.58
CA ASN A 72 25.93 -5.70 1.48
C ASN A 72 24.88 -5.47 0.37
N VAL A 73 23.58 -5.46 0.66
CA VAL A 73 22.62 -4.97 -0.35
C VAL A 73 22.88 -3.50 -0.59
N ASN A 74 23.48 -3.24 -1.76
CA ASN A 74 23.74 -1.91 -2.24
C ASN A 74 22.45 -1.09 -2.14
N ALA A 75 22.51 0.08 -1.50
CA ALA A 75 21.36 0.99 -1.37
C ALA A 75 20.69 1.26 -2.74
N VAL A 76 21.46 1.13 -3.83
CA VAL A 76 20.99 1.15 -5.22
C VAL A 76 19.91 0.10 -5.53
N ILE A 77 20.04 -1.14 -5.04
CA ILE A 77 19.05 -2.21 -5.28
C ILE A 77 17.76 -1.91 -4.50
N MET A 78 17.87 -1.45 -3.25
CA MET A 78 16.71 -1.05 -2.44
C MET A 78 16.00 0.17 -3.04
N LEU A 79 16.76 1.18 -3.49
CA LEU A 79 16.23 2.31 -4.23
C LEU A 79 15.59 1.86 -5.56
N GLY A 80 16.21 0.91 -6.26
CA GLY A 80 15.65 0.31 -7.47
C GLY A 80 14.31 -0.37 -7.21
N PHE A 81 14.21 -1.17 -6.15
CA PHE A 81 12.98 -1.83 -5.75
C PHE A 81 11.89 -0.82 -5.36
N LEU A 82 12.25 0.21 -4.59
CA LEU A 82 11.34 1.31 -4.24
C LEU A 82 10.85 2.05 -5.49
N LEU A 83 11.75 2.37 -6.42
CA LEU A 83 11.39 3.00 -7.70
C LEU A 83 10.45 2.14 -8.52
N VAL A 84 10.71 0.83 -8.64
CA VAL A 84 9.82 -0.11 -9.33
C VAL A 84 8.44 -0.12 -8.67
N PHE A 85 8.38 -0.16 -7.33
CA PHE A 85 7.12 -0.12 -6.60
C PHE A 85 6.32 1.17 -6.86
N LEU A 86 7.00 2.33 -6.88
CA LEU A 86 6.39 3.61 -7.23
C LEU A 86 5.90 3.65 -8.69
N LEU A 87 6.66 3.07 -9.62
CA LEU A 87 6.27 2.96 -11.03
C LEU A 87 5.03 2.09 -11.20
N ILE A 88 4.91 0.99 -10.47
CA ILE A 88 3.72 0.13 -10.49
C ILE A 88 2.48 0.92 -10.05
N PHE A 89 2.57 1.69 -8.95
CA PHE A 89 1.45 2.55 -8.54
C PHE A 89 1.10 3.63 -9.55
N LYS A 90 2.11 4.23 -10.19
CA LYS A 90 1.89 5.21 -11.26
C LYS A 90 1.13 4.58 -12.43
N ILE A 91 1.54 3.40 -12.86
CA ILE A 91 0.89 2.66 -13.95
C ILE A 91 -0.57 2.35 -13.58
N LEU A 92 -0.81 1.83 -12.38
CA LEU A 92 -2.17 1.51 -11.93
C LEU A 92 -3.07 2.77 -11.92
N SER A 93 -2.55 3.91 -11.47
CA SER A 93 -3.30 5.18 -11.50
C SER A 93 -3.57 5.68 -12.92
N VAL A 94 -2.68 5.40 -13.87
CA VAL A 94 -2.92 5.72 -15.29
C VAL A 94 -3.98 4.81 -15.88
N VAL A 95 -3.93 3.51 -15.59
CA VAL A 95 -4.95 2.53 -16.04
C VAL A 95 -6.33 2.91 -15.53
N GLU A 96 -6.46 3.24 -14.24
CA GLU A 96 -7.76 3.67 -13.66
C GLU A 96 -8.34 4.91 -14.36
N ARG A 97 -7.49 5.88 -14.73
CA ARG A 97 -7.94 7.08 -15.48
C ARG A 97 -8.37 6.73 -16.90
N LEU A 98 -7.62 5.85 -17.57
CA LEU A 98 -7.96 5.40 -18.92
C LEU A 98 -9.30 4.67 -18.93
N GLU A 99 -9.55 3.79 -17.96
CA GLU A 99 -10.84 3.11 -17.82
C GLU A 99 -12.00 4.09 -17.63
N GLN A 100 -11.81 5.12 -16.78
CA GLN A 100 -12.82 6.17 -16.59
C GLN A 100 -13.08 7.00 -17.85
N GLN A 101 -12.02 7.33 -18.60
CA GLN A 101 -12.13 8.05 -19.87
C GLN A 101 -12.87 7.23 -20.93
N ILE A 102 -12.52 5.95 -21.09
CA ILE A 102 -13.20 5.03 -22.02
C ILE A 102 -14.67 4.89 -21.64
N SER A 103 -14.98 4.71 -20.36
CA SER A 103 -16.36 4.61 -19.89
C SER A 103 -17.18 5.89 -20.18
N THR A 104 -16.54 7.05 -20.06
CA THR A 104 -17.16 8.34 -20.37
C THR A 104 -17.41 8.51 -21.87
N LEU A 105 -16.43 8.14 -22.70
CA LEU A 105 -16.54 8.19 -24.17
C LEU A 105 -17.67 7.30 -24.68
N ILE A 106 -17.70 6.03 -24.27
CA ILE A 106 -18.76 5.09 -24.68
C ILE A 106 -20.15 5.59 -24.23
N ARG A 107 -20.25 6.19 -23.04
CA ARG A 107 -21.53 6.74 -22.56
C ARG A 107 -21.99 7.93 -23.40
N GLN A 108 -21.07 8.81 -23.80
CA GLN A 108 -21.38 9.93 -24.70
C GLN A 108 -21.81 9.41 -26.07
N ASP A 109 -21.04 8.49 -26.67
CA ASP A 109 -21.36 7.88 -27.96
C ASP A 109 -22.74 7.20 -27.95
N ALA A 110 -23.07 6.47 -26.87
CA ALA A 110 -24.37 5.82 -26.72
C ALA A 110 -25.52 6.83 -26.66
N LEU A 111 -25.36 7.93 -25.91
CA LEU A 111 -26.37 9.00 -25.80
C LEU A 111 -26.56 9.75 -27.12
N ASP A 112 -25.47 10.04 -27.83
CA ASP A 112 -25.53 10.74 -29.12
C ASP A 112 -26.16 9.88 -30.20
N ASN A 113 -25.88 8.58 -30.22
CA ASN A 113 -26.55 7.63 -31.11
C ASN A 113 -28.05 7.49 -30.80
N PHE A 114 -28.43 7.54 -29.52
CA PHE A 114 -29.84 7.51 -29.12
C PHE A 114 -30.59 8.78 -29.57
N LYS A 115 -29.98 9.96 -29.50
CA LYS A 115 -30.59 11.23 -29.94
C LYS A 115 -30.75 11.36 -31.46
N LYS A 116 -29.92 10.66 -32.25
CA LYS A 116 -29.97 10.68 -33.71
C LYS A 116 -31.03 9.75 -34.31
N LYS A 117 -31.70 8.94 -33.49
CA LYS A 117 -32.74 7.98 -33.89
C LYS A 117 -34.10 8.44 -33.41
#